data_AF-A0A812NMM7-F1
#
_entry.id   AF-A0A812NMM7-F1
#
_cell.length_a   1.000
_cell.length_b   1.000
_cell.length_c   1.000
_cell.angle_alpha   90.00
_cell.angle_beta   90.00
_cell.angle_gamma   90.00
#
_symmetry.space_group_name_H-M   'P 1'
#
loop_
_entity.id
_entity.type
_entity.pdbx_description
1 polymer ?
#
loop_
_entity_poly.entity_id
_entity_poly.type
_entity_poly.pdbx_seq_one_letter_code
_entity_poly.pdbx_strand_id
1 'polypeptide(L)'
;MDGEAGAERVVLFSRLWEVSDFSLQVDFTQSLVERFTAYHRSYVCKAGLGDVMLGAAATVADYNGVAKASHIKDKLVEIAYLNENIAGTAMASSYGGKATPSGNFLPDVMMANICKHNVTKLPYEISRLAQDLAGGLIVTLPADKEFRNDVAGPMLEKYLKGKKGVTVENRRRILRLIENMTMGRNAVGYLSESLHGAGSPQAQRVLIQRLFDLENKKRLAKHLAGIVE
;
A
#
# COMPACT_ATOMS: atom_id res chain seq x y z
N MET A 1 -20.52 -0.75 -17.76
CA MET A 1 -19.47 -0.01 -17.02
C MET A 1 -18.16 -0.36 -17.70
N ASP A 2 -17.70 0.51 -18.59
CA ASP A 2 -16.44 0.34 -19.29
C ASP A 2 -15.30 0.29 -18.26
N GLY A 3 -14.46 -0.73 -18.33
CA GLY A 3 -13.53 -1.17 -17.28
C GLY A 3 -12.31 -0.28 -17.05
N GLU A 4 -12.49 1.04 -17.00
CA GLU A 4 -11.44 2.06 -16.89
C GLU A 4 -11.22 2.60 -15.45
N ALA A 5 -11.76 1.95 -14.41
CA ALA A 5 -11.43 2.32 -13.05
C ALA A 5 -9.95 1.95 -12.76
N GLY A 6 -9.09 2.97 -12.57
CA GLY A 6 -7.68 2.80 -12.19
C GLY A 6 -6.67 2.77 -13.34
N ALA A 7 -6.88 3.52 -14.42
CA ALA A 7 -5.94 3.62 -15.54
C ALA A 7 -5.02 4.86 -15.43
N GLU A 8 -3.72 4.69 -15.67
CA GLU A 8 -2.76 5.79 -15.87
C GLU A 8 -2.74 6.25 -17.33
N ARG A 9 -2.59 7.56 -17.58
CA ARG A 9 -2.50 8.14 -18.92
C ARG A 9 -1.46 9.26 -18.96
N VAL A 10 -0.85 9.47 -20.13
CA VAL A 10 0.01 10.63 -20.40
C VAL A 10 -0.85 11.76 -20.93
N VAL A 11 -0.80 12.92 -20.27
CA VAL A 11 -1.51 14.14 -20.71
C VAL A 11 -0.53 15.08 -21.39
N LEU A 12 -0.77 15.39 -22.66
CA LEU A 12 0.08 16.27 -23.47
C LEU A 12 -0.57 17.64 -23.63
N PHE A 13 0.17 18.69 -23.31
CA PHE A 13 -0.26 20.07 -23.45
C PHE A 13 0.45 20.69 -24.67
N SER A 14 -0.30 21.03 -25.73
CA SER A 14 0.23 21.65 -26.94
C SER A 14 -0.46 22.98 -27.21
N ARG A 15 0.29 24.08 -27.07
CA ARG A 15 -0.17 25.46 -27.32
C ARG A 15 -1.46 25.83 -26.56
N LEU A 16 -1.51 25.50 -25.26
CA LEU A 16 -2.57 25.95 -24.36
C LEU A 16 -2.18 27.32 -23.78
N TRP A 17 -3.03 28.32 -24.02
CA TRP A 17 -2.85 29.68 -23.54
C TRP A 17 -4.06 30.06 -22.67
N GLU A 18 -4.03 29.63 -21.42
CA GLU A 18 -4.83 30.25 -20.36
C GLU A 18 -3.87 30.64 -19.24
N VAL A 19 -3.56 31.93 -19.16
CA VAL A 19 -2.72 32.49 -18.12
C VAL A 19 -3.61 32.70 -16.90
N SER A 20 -3.53 31.80 -15.93
CA SER A 20 -4.07 32.05 -14.59
C SER A 20 -3.10 32.94 -13.81
N ASP A 21 -3.62 33.74 -12.88
CA ASP A 21 -2.85 34.64 -11.99
C ASP A 21 -1.73 33.94 -11.19
N PHE A 22 -1.71 32.60 -11.18
CA PHE A 22 -0.67 31.79 -10.54
C PHE A 22 0.68 31.82 -11.29
N SER A 23 0.69 32.19 -12.57
CA SER A 23 1.85 32.09 -13.47
C SER A 23 3.05 32.99 -13.13
N LEU A 24 2.92 33.92 -12.18
CA LEU A 24 3.95 34.91 -11.86
C LEU A 24 4.54 34.80 -10.44
N GLN A 25 4.01 33.92 -9.58
CA GLN A 25 4.40 33.87 -8.16
C GLN A 25 5.21 32.61 -7.80
N VAL A 26 6.44 32.53 -8.34
CA VAL A 26 7.33 31.37 -8.18
C VAL A 26 7.66 31.03 -6.72
N ASP A 27 7.65 32.02 -5.83
CA ASP A 27 7.99 31.87 -4.41
C ASP A 27 7.03 30.92 -3.66
N PHE A 28 5.78 30.77 -4.13
CA PHE A 28 4.80 29.88 -3.49
C PHE A 28 4.90 28.43 -3.96
N THR A 29 5.68 28.13 -5.01
CA THR A 29 5.75 26.80 -5.64
C THR A 29 6.13 25.72 -4.63
N GLN A 30 7.15 25.97 -3.80
CA GLN A 30 7.58 24.99 -2.80
C GLN A 30 6.46 24.71 -1.78
N SER A 31 5.82 25.77 -1.28
CA SER A 31 4.74 25.63 -0.31
C SER A 31 3.53 24.88 -0.89
N LEU A 32 3.22 25.09 -2.17
CA LEU A 32 2.15 24.36 -2.86
C LEU A 32 2.47 22.87 -2.93
N VAL A 33 3.67 22.51 -3.37
CA VAL A 33 4.12 21.12 -3.47
C VAL A 33 4.16 20.44 -2.09
N GLU A 34 4.66 21.13 -1.07
CA GLU A 34 4.71 20.61 0.30
C GLU A 34 3.31 20.35 0.86
N ARG A 35 2.36 21.28 0.68
CA ARG A 35 0.98 21.09 1.14
C ARG A 35 0.28 19.97 0.38
N PHE A 36 0.37 19.96 -0.95
CA PHE A 36 -0.21 18.89 -1.78
C PHE A 36 0.33 17.53 -1.37
N THR A 37 1.65 17.40 -1.24
CA THR A 37 2.25 16.13 -0.83
C THR A 37 1.93 15.77 0.61
N ALA A 38 1.75 16.72 1.53
CA ALA A 38 1.31 16.40 2.89
C ALA A 38 -0.08 15.72 2.89
N TYR A 39 -1.07 16.30 2.21
CA TYR A 39 -2.39 15.67 2.06
C TYR A 39 -2.33 14.32 1.34
N HIS A 40 -1.59 14.26 0.23
CA HIS A 40 -1.48 13.03 -0.54
C HIS A 40 -0.51 12.02 0.08
N ARG A 41 0.12 12.29 1.23
CA ARG A 41 0.92 11.29 1.97
C ARG A 41 0.20 10.79 3.22
N SER A 42 -0.88 11.46 3.63
CA SER A 42 -1.71 11.10 4.79
C SER A 42 -2.90 10.20 4.45
N TYR A 43 -2.92 9.52 3.28
CA TYR A 43 -4.06 8.68 2.89
C TYR A 43 -3.99 7.25 3.42
N VAL A 44 -5.17 6.68 3.68
CA VAL A 44 -5.35 5.34 4.27
C VAL A 44 -5.61 4.27 3.20
N CYS A 45 -5.73 4.64 1.92
CA CYS A 45 -6.29 3.74 0.89
C CYS A 45 -5.54 2.40 0.73
N LYS A 46 -4.22 2.37 0.97
CA LYS A 46 -3.42 1.14 0.91
C LYS A 46 -3.70 0.21 2.07
N ALA A 47 -4.13 0.73 3.22
CA ALA A 47 -4.56 -0.11 4.32
C ALA A 47 -5.80 -0.93 3.94
N GLY A 48 -6.77 -0.31 3.26
CA GLY A 48 -7.95 -1.03 2.76
C GLY A 48 -7.60 -2.14 1.74
N LEU A 49 -6.61 -1.92 0.88
CA LEU A 49 -6.10 -2.99 0.01
C LEU A 49 -5.35 -4.07 0.80
N GLY A 50 -4.66 -3.71 1.87
CA GLY A 50 -4.03 -4.67 2.77
C GLY A 50 -5.05 -5.54 3.51
N ASP A 51 -6.22 -5.01 3.86
CA ASP A 51 -7.31 -5.80 4.46
C ASP A 51 -7.84 -6.86 3.48
N VAL A 52 -7.98 -6.49 2.20
CA VAL A 52 -8.33 -7.43 1.13
C VAL A 52 -7.25 -8.50 0.98
N MET A 53 -5.97 -8.10 1.00
CA MET A 53 -4.85 -9.04 0.92
C MET A 53 -4.81 -10.01 2.11
N LEU A 54 -5.00 -9.50 3.33
CA LEU A 54 -5.07 -10.30 4.56
C LEU A 54 -6.22 -11.31 4.48
N GLY A 55 -7.42 -10.85 4.09
CA GLY A 55 -8.57 -11.72 3.90
C GLY A 55 -8.32 -12.79 2.83
N ALA A 56 -7.67 -12.44 1.72
CA ALA A 56 -7.32 -13.39 0.67
C ALA A 56 -6.31 -14.45 1.14
N ALA A 57 -5.28 -14.02 1.86
CA ALA A 57 -4.26 -14.90 2.44
C ALA A 57 -4.85 -15.86 3.49
N ALA A 58 -5.74 -15.37 4.36
CA ALA A 58 -6.46 -16.21 5.31
C ALA A 58 -7.39 -17.21 4.60
N THR A 59 -8.10 -16.77 3.56
CA THR A 59 -9.03 -17.60 2.79
C THR A 59 -8.29 -18.74 2.08
N VAL A 60 -7.18 -18.45 1.39
CA VAL A 60 -6.43 -19.51 0.68
C VAL A 60 -5.81 -20.51 1.67
N ALA A 61 -5.39 -20.07 2.86
CA ALA A 61 -4.90 -20.95 3.90
C ALA A 61 -5.98 -21.90 4.43
N ASP A 62 -7.23 -21.44 4.59
CA ASP A 62 -8.36 -22.32 4.94
C ASP A 62 -8.70 -23.27 3.79
N TYR A 63 -8.69 -22.79 2.54
CA TYR A 63 -8.94 -23.62 1.38
C TYR A 63 -7.87 -24.70 1.17
N ASN A 64 -6.62 -24.42 1.56
CA ASN A 64 -5.54 -25.40 1.58
C ASN A 64 -5.61 -26.33 2.82
N GLY A 65 -6.49 -26.06 3.79
CA GLY A 65 -6.68 -26.89 4.99
C GLY A 65 -5.65 -26.69 6.09
N VAL A 66 -4.85 -25.62 6.04
CA VAL A 66 -3.69 -25.39 6.91
C VAL A 66 -3.84 -24.19 7.85
N ALA A 67 -5.02 -23.55 7.88
CA ALA A 67 -5.28 -22.34 8.68
C ALA A 67 -4.97 -22.46 10.19
N LYS A 68 -4.88 -23.68 10.73
CA LYS A 68 -4.56 -23.91 12.16
C LYS A 68 -3.06 -23.94 12.47
N ALA A 69 -2.19 -24.08 11.48
CA ALA A 69 -0.75 -24.15 11.69
C ALA A 69 -0.21 -22.84 12.28
N SER A 70 0.73 -22.95 13.23
CA SER A 70 1.25 -21.79 13.98
C SER A 70 1.88 -20.74 13.08
N HIS A 71 2.77 -21.16 12.18
CA HIS A 71 3.44 -20.27 11.24
C HIS A 71 2.50 -19.58 10.23
N ILE A 72 1.31 -20.15 9.98
CA ILE A 72 0.30 -19.51 9.14
C ILE A 72 -0.35 -18.36 9.90
N LYS A 73 -0.79 -18.62 11.15
CA LYS A 73 -1.39 -17.61 12.01
C LYS A 73 -0.43 -16.46 12.29
N ASP A 74 0.83 -16.79 12.56
CA ASP A 74 1.88 -15.80 12.81
C ASP A 74 2.07 -14.85 11.63
N LYS A 75 2.16 -15.38 10.40
CA LYS A 75 2.23 -14.55 9.18
C LYS A 75 0.99 -13.70 8.94
N LEU A 76 -0.21 -14.20 9.28
CA LEU A 76 -1.45 -13.40 9.18
C LEU A 76 -1.45 -12.25 10.20
N VAL A 77 -0.94 -12.51 11.41
CA VAL A 77 -0.74 -11.46 12.42
C VAL A 77 0.26 -10.42 11.93
N GLU A 78 1.37 -10.85 11.31
CA GLU A 78 2.36 -9.93 10.74
C GLU A 78 1.74 -9.06 9.64
N ILE A 79 0.96 -9.65 8.71
CA ILE A 79 0.25 -8.86 7.70
C ILE A 79 -0.66 -7.82 8.36
N ALA A 80 -1.44 -8.20 9.38
CA ALA A 80 -2.31 -7.28 10.09
C ALA A 80 -1.52 -6.16 10.80
N TYR A 81 -0.43 -6.51 11.49
CA TYR A 81 0.46 -5.55 12.15
C TYR A 81 1.02 -4.52 11.17
N LEU A 82 1.58 -4.98 10.05
CA LEU A 82 2.14 -4.09 9.03
C LEU A 82 1.06 -3.19 8.41
N ASN A 83 -0.14 -3.72 8.20
CA ASN A 83 -1.24 -2.95 7.62
C ASN A 83 -1.75 -1.86 8.58
N GLU A 84 -1.92 -2.20 9.86
CA GLU A 84 -2.37 -1.25 10.89
C GLU A 84 -1.33 -0.15 11.17
N ASN A 85 -0.03 -0.42 10.95
CA ASN A 85 0.99 0.64 11.01
C ASN A 85 0.78 1.72 9.93
N ILE A 86 0.31 1.34 8.73
CA ILE A 86 -0.05 2.32 7.69
C ILE A 86 -1.27 3.13 8.14
N ALA A 87 -2.34 2.46 8.56
CA ALA A 87 -3.57 3.12 8.99
C ALA A 87 -3.32 4.06 10.19
N GLY A 88 -2.60 3.59 11.21
CA GLY A 88 -2.27 4.34 12.41
C GLY A 88 -1.47 5.61 12.13
N THR A 89 -0.46 5.55 11.25
CA THR A 89 0.35 6.73 10.91
C THR A 89 -0.41 7.75 10.05
N ALA A 90 -1.30 7.30 9.15
CA ALA A 90 -2.20 8.16 8.39
C ALA A 90 -3.23 8.87 9.29
N MET A 91 -3.83 8.13 10.24
CA MET A 91 -4.74 8.71 11.24
C MET A 91 -4.01 9.72 12.12
N ALA A 92 -2.82 9.38 12.65
CA ALA A 92 -2.02 10.31 13.45
C ALA A 92 -1.71 11.61 12.70
N SER A 93 -1.42 11.53 11.39
CA SER A 93 -1.24 12.70 10.55
C SER A 93 -2.51 13.55 10.44
N SER A 94 -3.66 12.92 10.25
CA SER A 94 -4.95 13.62 10.14
C SER A 94 -5.38 14.26 11.47
N TYR A 95 -5.28 13.54 12.59
CA TYR A 95 -5.61 14.04 13.92
C TYR A 95 -4.63 15.12 14.42
N GLY A 96 -3.36 15.06 14.01
CA GLY A 96 -2.36 16.09 14.31
C GLY A 96 -2.47 17.36 13.45
N GLY A 97 -3.48 17.42 12.58
CA GLY A 97 -3.66 18.55 11.66
C GLY A 97 -3.90 19.88 12.35
N LYS A 98 -3.50 20.97 11.69
CA LYS A 98 -3.61 22.35 12.20
C LYS A 98 -4.38 23.22 11.22
N ALA A 99 -5.16 24.15 11.76
CA ALA A 99 -5.83 25.17 10.96
C ALA A 99 -4.78 26.03 10.23
N THR A 100 -5.07 26.33 8.97
CA THR A 100 -4.28 27.24 8.13
C THR A 100 -4.91 28.65 8.16
N PRO A 101 -4.18 29.70 7.72
CA PRO A 101 -4.74 31.04 7.61
C PRO A 101 -5.99 31.16 6.72
N SER A 102 -6.16 30.24 5.75
CA SER A 102 -7.34 30.16 4.87
C SER A 102 -8.53 29.42 5.49
N GLY A 103 -8.41 28.92 6.73
CA GLY A 103 -9.49 28.27 7.48
C GLY A 103 -9.63 26.75 7.25
N ASN A 104 -8.99 26.18 6.23
CA ASN A 104 -8.89 24.72 6.09
C ASN A 104 -7.79 24.13 6.98
N PHE A 105 -7.81 22.81 7.18
CA PHE A 105 -6.84 22.10 8.02
C PHE A 105 -5.76 21.41 7.20
N LEU A 106 -4.50 21.62 7.54
CA LEU A 106 -3.34 20.91 6.98
C LEU A 106 -2.96 19.76 7.92
N PRO A 107 -2.76 18.52 7.42
CA PRO A 107 -2.33 17.40 8.25
C PRO A 107 -0.95 17.63 8.86
N ASP A 108 -0.63 16.87 9.92
CA ASP A 108 0.73 16.86 10.45
C ASP A 108 1.70 16.33 9.39
N VAL A 109 2.61 17.21 8.96
CA VAL A 109 3.51 16.98 7.84
C VAL A 109 4.56 15.91 8.18
N MET A 110 5.02 15.85 9.43
CA MET A 110 5.99 14.82 9.85
C MET A 110 5.33 13.43 9.76
N MET A 111 4.15 13.28 10.36
CA MET A 111 3.41 12.02 10.34
C MET A 111 2.95 11.62 8.94
N ALA A 112 2.60 12.57 8.07
CA ALA A 112 2.31 12.29 6.67
C ALA A 112 3.53 11.66 5.97
N ASN A 113 4.72 12.22 6.18
CA ASN A 113 5.95 11.67 5.61
C ASN A 113 6.31 10.29 6.17
N ILE A 114 6.10 10.06 7.47
CA ILE A 114 6.28 8.74 8.10
C ILE A 114 5.31 7.72 7.50
N CYS A 115 4.03 8.08 7.38
CA CYS A 115 3.00 7.26 6.76
C CYS A 115 3.42 6.84 5.34
N LYS A 116 3.71 7.81 4.47
CA LYS A 116 4.14 7.48 3.10
C LYS A 116 5.42 6.65 3.08
N HIS A 117 6.39 6.94 3.94
CA HIS A 117 7.64 6.18 3.97
C HIS A 117 7.41 4.71 4.39
N ASN A 118 6.47 4.44 5.29
CA ASN A 118 6.01 3.09 5.60
C ASN A 118 5.33 2.44 4.38
N VAL A 119 4.43 3.16 3.70
CA VAL A 119 3.75 2.70 2.47
C VAL A 119 4.74 2.33 1.37
N THR A 120 5.95 2.90 1.33
CA THR A 120 6.98 2.48 0.34
C THR A 120 7.57 1.09 0.58
N LYS A 121 7.31 0.47 1.74
CA LYS A 121 7.94 -0.79 2.18
C LYS A 121 6.91 -1.86 2.52
N LEU A 122 5.98 -1.53 3.40
CA LEU A 122 5.10 -2.51 4.05
C LEU A 122 4.21 -3.29 3.06
N PRO A 123 3.64 -2.67 2.00
CA PRO A 123 2.87 -3.41 0.98
C PRO A 123 3.67 -4.50 0.26
N TYR A 124 5.00 -4.33 0.11
CA TYR A 124 5.85 -5.35 -0.51
C TYR A 124 6.00 -6.57 0.40
N GLU A 125 6.19 -6.37 1.71
CA GLU A 125 6.30 -7.47 2.66
C GLU A 125 4.94 -8.18 2.86
N ILE A 126 3.85 -7.41 2.94
CA ILE A 126 2.49 -7.96 2.96
C ILE A 126 2.25 -8.86 1.73
N SER A 127 2.66 -8.39 0.54
CA SER A 127 2.53 -9.15 -0.70
C SER A 127 3.39 -10.42 -0.68
N ARG A 128 4.64 -10.33 -0.20
CA ARG A 128 5.53 -11.49 -0.07
C ARG A 128 4.94 -12.56 0.86
N LEU A 129 4.41 -12.15 2.01
CA LEU A 129 3.75 -13.04 2.98
C LEU A 129 2.47 -13.66 2.41
N ALA A 130 1.67 -12.90 1.66
CA ALA A 130 0.48 -13.42 1.00
C ALA A 130 0.82 -14.50 -0.05
N GLN A 131 1.90 -14.31 -0.82
CA GLN A 131 2.37 -15.32 -1.77
C GLN A 131 2.84 -16.61 -1.09
N ASP A 132 3.60 -16.48 0.01
CA ASP A 132 4.05 -17.60 0.83
C ASP A 132 2.86 -18.42 1.35
N LEU A 133 1.85 -17.74 1.90
CA LEU A 133 0.62 -18.36 2.40
C LEU A 133 -0.23 -19.04 1.31
N ALA A 134 -0.20 -18.51 0.09
CA ALA A 134 -0.97 -19.05 -1.03
C ALA A 134 -0.33 -20.30 -1.66
N GLY A 135 1.01 -20.36 -1.66
CA GLY A 135 1.80 -21.42 -2.29
C GLY A 135 1.90 -21.29 -3.81
N GLY A 136 2.74 -22.12 -4.43
CA GLY A 136 3.19 -21.94 -5.83
C GLY A 136 2.09 -21.95 -6.91
N LEU A 137 0.88 -22.42 -6.59
CA LEU A 137 -0.21 -22.44 -7.56
C LEU A 137 -0.62 -21.03 -8.02
N ILE A 138 -0.31 -19.97 -7.26
CA ILE A 138 -0.57 -18.59 -7.71
C ILE A 138 0.15 -18.21 -9.02
N VAL A 139 1.26 -18.87 -9.36
CA VAL A 139 2.05 -18.61 -10.58
C VAL A 139 2.03 -19.78 -11.57
N THR A 140 1.45 -20.92 -11.20
CA THR A 140 1.36 -22.11 -12.05
C THR A 140 -0.07 -22.56 -12.32
N LEU A 141 -1.08 -21.79 -11.89
CA LEU A 141 -2.48 -22.12 -12.13
C LEU A 141 -2.78 -22.04 -13.64
N PRO A 142 -3.41 -23.06 -14.24
CA PRO A 142 -3.80 -23.00 -15.65
C PRO A 142 -4.78 -21.88 -15.96
N ALA A 143 -4.81 -21.45 -17.21
CA ALA A 143 -5.74 -20.43 -17.68
C ALA A 143 -7.19 -20.91 -17.57
N ASP A 144 -8.15 -19.98 -17.42
CA ASP A 144 -9.57 -20.34 -17.26
C ASP A 144 -10.13 -21.18 -18.41
N LYS A 145 -9.64 -20.94 -19.63
CA LYS A 145 -10.00 -21.72 -20.82
C LYS A 145 -9.68 -23.22 -20.68
N GLU A 146 -8.63 -23.60 -19.93
CA GLU A 146 -8.25 -25.00 -19.73
C GLU A 146 -9.26 -25.75 -18.85
N PHE A 147 -9.93 -25.04 -17.93
CA PHE A 147 -10.98 -25.62 -17.09
C PHE A 147 -12.28 -25.85 -17.85
N ARG A 148 -12.47 -25.16 -18.98
CA ARG A 148 -13.61 -25.34 -19.90
C ARG A 148 -13.31 -26.35 -21.01
N ASN A 149 -12.11 -26.93 -21.02
CA ASN A 149 -11.74 -27.97 -21.98
C ASN A 149 -12.32 -29.32 -21.56
N ASP A 150 -12.93 -30.05 -22.49
CA ASP A 150 -13.61 -31.33 -22.20
C ASP A 150 -12.68 -32.44 -21.69
N VAL A 151 -11.37 -32.36 -22.00
CA VAL A 151 -10.37 -33.35 -21.58
C VAL A 151 -9.63 -32.88 -20.34
N ALA A 152 -9.06 -31.67 -20.37
CA ALA A 152 -8.24 -31.14 -19.27
C ALA A 152 -9.09 -30.70 -18.07
N GLY A 153 -10.27 -30.10 -18.31
CA GLY A 153 -11.15 -29.57 -17.26
C GLY A 153 -11.49 -30.58 -16.17
N PRO A 154 -12.00 -31.79 -16.50
CA PRO A 154 -12.26 -32.83 -15.52
C PRO A 154 -11.02 -33.26 -14.72
N MET A 155 -9.84 -33.27 -15.34
CA MET A 155 -8.59 -33.59 -14.66
C MET A 155 -8.20 -32.48 -13.68
N LEU A 156 -8.29 -31.22 -14.10
CA LEU A 156 -7.97 -30.07 -13.26
C LEU A 156 -8.91 -29.98 -12.05
N GLU A 157 -10.22 -30.19 -12.25
CA GLU A 157 -11.22 -30.28 -11.17
C GLU A 157 -10.94 -31.42 -10.19
N LYS A 158 -10.36 -32.54 -10.67
CA LYS A 158 -9.95 -33.65 -9.82
C LYS A 158 -8.70 -33.32 -8.99
N TYR A 159 -7.65 -32.80 -9.64
CA TYR A 159 -6.31 -32.69 -9.04
C TYR A 159 -6.07 -31.38 -8.28
N LEU A 160 -6.82 -30.31 -8.53
CA LEU A 160 -6.64 -29.02 -7.87
C LEU A 160 -7.56 -28.79 -6.66
N LYS A 161 -8.20 -29.85 -6.17
CA LYS A 161 -9.02 -29.81 -4.94
C LYS A 161 -8.19 -29.39 -3.73
N GLY A 162 -8.80 -28.59 -2.87
CA GLY A 162 -8.27 -28.25 -1.56
C GLY A 162 -8.92 -29.07 -0.44
N LYS A 163 -9.14 -28.43 0.71
CA LYS A 163 -9.91 -28.95 1.83
C LYS A 163 -11.30 -29.43 1.39
N LYS A 164 -11.80 -30.49 2.03
CA LYS A 164 -13.17 -31.01 1.80
C LYS A 164 -14.20 -29.88 1.94
N GLY A 165 -15.12 -29.79 0.97
CA GLY A 165 -16.19 -28.78 0.93
C GLY A 165 -15.82 -27.49 0.17
N VAL A 166 -14.57 -27.33 -0.25
CA VAL A 166 -14.12 -26.20 -1.09
C VAL A 166 -14.18 -26.58 -2.57
N THR A 167 -14.85 -25.77 -3.38
CA THR A 167 -14.86 -25.94 -4.85
C THR A 167 -13.53 -25.50 -5.45
N VAL A 168 -13.10 -26.16 -6.52
CA VAL A 168 -11.87 -25.77 -7.24
C VAL A 168 -12.00 -24.36 -7.80
N GLU A 169 -13.18 -23.99 -8.31
CA GLU A 169 -13.47 -22.63 -8.79
C GLU A 169 -13.23 -21.55 -7.73
N ASN A 170 -13.72 -21.73 -6.50
CA ASN A 170 -13.50 -20.74 -5.44
C ASN A 170 -12.02 -20.63 -5.06
N ARG A 171 -11.33 -21.78 -4.99
CA ARG A 171 -9.88 -21.81 -4.73
C ARG A 171 -9.09 -21.10 -5.83
N ARG A 172 -9.50 -21.25 -7.09
CA ARG A 172 -8.88 -20.55 -8.23
C ARG A 172 -9.10 -19.05 -8.16
N ARG A 173 -10.32 -18.60 -7.86
CA ARG A 173 -10.65 -17.17 -7.75
C ARG A 173 -9.79 -16.48 -6.70
N ILE A 174 -9.62 -17.08 -5.52
CA ILE A 174 -8.78 -16.46 -4.48
C ILE A 174 -7.29 -16.44 -4.86
N LEU A 175 -6.79 -17.51 -5.49
CA LEU A 175 -5.41 -17.54 -6.00
C LEU A 175 -5.19 -16.45 -7.07
N ARG A 176 -6.15 -16.26 -7.99
CA ARG A 176 -6.09 -15.18 -9.01
C ARG A 176 -6.20 -13.78 -8.41
N LEU A 177 -6.92 -13.59 -7.31
CA LEU A 177 -6.94 -12.31 -6.59
C LEU A 177 -5.55 -11.98 -6.03
N ILE A 178 -4.91 -12.94 -5.36
CA ILE A 178 -3.56 -12.77 -4.78
C ILE A 178 -2.53 -12.52 -5.89
N GLU A 179 -2.56 -13.29 -6.98
CA GLU A 179 -1.73 -13.06 -8.16
C GLU A 179 -1.95 -11.63 -8.71
N ASN A 180 -3.20 -11.21 -8.91
CA ASN A 180 -3.51 -9.90 -9.47
C ASN A 180 -3.01 -8.74 -8.59
N MET A 181 -3.08 -8.87 -7.28
CA MET A 181 -2.66 -7.82 -6.34
C MET A 181 -1.15 -7.82 -6.05
N THR A 182 -0.44 -8.92 -6.33
CA THR A 182 1.00 -9.02 -6.05
C THR A 182 1.88 -9.02 -7.30
N MET A 183 1.35 -9.38 -8.46
CA MET A 183 2.07 -9.43 -9.74
C MET A 183 1.25 -8.94 -10.95
N GLY A 184 -0.08 -8.85 -10.83
CA GLY A 184 -0.97 -8.43 -11.92
C GLY A 184 -1.33 -6.95 -11.93
N ARG A 185 -2.52 -6.63 -12.45
CA ARG A 185 -2.94 -5.24 -12.70
C ARG A 185 -2.98 -4.41 -11.42
N ASN A 186 -3.50 -4.98 -10.33
CA ASN A 186 -3.63 -4.24 -9.07
C ASN A 186 -2.29 -4.10 -8.33
N ALA A 187 -1.28 -4.90 -8.68
CA ALA A 187 0.07 -4.75 -8.12
C ALA A 187 0.74 -3.43 -8.55
N VAL A 188 0.38 -2.88 -9.71
CA VAL A 188 0.83 -1.54 -10.15
C VAL A 188 0.44 -0.50 -9.10
N GLY A 189 -0.83 -0.48 -8.70
CA GLY A 189 -1.33 0.41 -7.66
C GLY A 189 -0.83 0.02 -6.26
N TYR A 190 -0.89 -1.26 -5.88
CA TYR A 190 -0.59 -1.67 -4.51
C TYR A 190 0.91 -1.61 -4.17
N LEU A 191 1.79 -1.80 -5.15
CA LEU A 191 3.24 -1.83 -4.95
C LEU A 191 3.95 -0.60 -5.55
N SER A 192 3.81 -0.38 -6.86
CA SER A 192 4.61 0.64 -7.56
C SER A 192 4.10 2.07 -7.27
N GLU A 193 2.79 2.29 -7.26
CA GLU A 193 2.23 3.58 -6.83
C GLU A 193 2.45 3.82 -5.33
N SER A 194 2.36 2.77 -4.50
CA SER A 194 2.79 2.84 -3.09
C SER A 194 4.25 3.26 -2.93
N LEU A 195 5.13 2.93 -3.87
CA LEU A 195 6.53 3.34 -3.88
C LEU A 195 6.73 4.80 -4.34
N HIS A 196 6.00 5.24 -5.38
CA HIS A 196 6.30 6.49 -6.10
C HIS A 196 5.26 7.60 -6.00
N GLY A 197 4.01 7.27 -5.69
CA GLY A 197 2.92 8.24 -5.54
C GLY A 197 3.24 9.30 -4.50
N ALA A 198 2.96 10.57 -4.80
CA ALA A 198 3.35 11.71 -3.96
C ALA A 198 4.87 11.80 -3.67
N GLY A 199 5.72 11.22 -4.52
CA GLY A 199 7.18 11.28 -4.46
C GLY A 199 7.84 9.98 -4.02
N SER A 200 8.98 9.66 -4.64
CA SER A 200 9.82 8.49 -4.32
C SER A 200 10.42 8.55 -2.90
N PRO A 201 10.89 7.43 -2.32
CA PRO A 201 11.31 7.31 -0.92
C PRO A 201 12.26 8.40 -0.39
N GLN A 202 13.15 8.90 -1.24
CA GLN A 202 14.12 9.93 -0.85
C GLN A 202 13.44 11.28 -0.56
N ALA A 203 12.32 11.58 -1.20
CA ALA A 203 11.58 12.83 -0.97
C ALA A 203 11.04 12.91 0.47
N GLN A 204 10.52 11.80 1.02
CA GLN A 204 10.07 11.78 2.41
C GLN A 204 11.26 11.89 3.37
N ARG A 205 12.39 11.22 3.07
CA ARG A 205 13.61 11.30 3.91
C ARG A 205 14.14 12.71 4.03
N VAL A 206 14.18 13.46 2.92
CA VAL A 206 14.60 14.87 2.92
C VAL A 206 13.68 15.73 3.79
N LEU A 207 12.34 15.57 3.67
CA LEU A 207 11.42 16.34 4.53
C LEU A 207 11.49 15.91 6.00
N ILE A 208 11.57 14.61 6.30
CA ILE A 208 11.77 14.11 7.67
C ILE A 208 13.03 14.73 8.26
N GLN A 209 14.13 14.79 7.49
CA GLN A 209 15.38 15.42 7.93
C GLN A 209 15.23 16.90 8.27
N ARG A 210 14.47 17.64 7.47
CA ARG A 210 14.18 19.06 7.73
C ARG A 210 13.28 19.26 8.95
N LEU A 211 12.41 18.30 9.25
CA LEU A 211 11.39 18.42 10.28
C LEU A 211 11.80 17.85 11.64
N PHE A 212 12.73 16.88 11.71
CA PHE A 212 13.13 16.34 13.00
C PHE A 212 14.02 17.34 13.74
N ASP A 213 13.61 17.70 14.95
CA ASP A 213 14.41 18.56 15.82
C ASP A 213 15.55 17.75 16.43
N LEU A 214 16.73 17.79 15.79
CA LEU A 214 17.92 17.05 16.22
C LEU A 214 18.56 17.69 17.45
N GLU A 215 18.67 19.01 17.43
CA GLU A 215 19.37 19.76 18.48
C GLU A 215 18.61 19.66 19.81
N ASN A 216 17.28 19.72 19.79
CA ASN A 216 16.51 19.45 20.99
C ASN A 216 16.69 18.00 21.50
N LYS A 217 16.70 17.00 20.60
CA LYS A 217 16.97 15.60 21.01
C LYS A 217 18.36 15.44 21.62
N LYS A 218 19.38 16.09 21.06
CA LYS A 218 20.73 16.15 21.63
C LYS A 218 20.72 16.80 23.01
N ARG A 219 20.00 17.92 23.16
CA ARG A 219 19.85 18.60 24.46
C ARG A 219 19.21 17.70 25.51
N LEU A 220 18.13 16.99 25.16
CA LEU A 220 17.49 16.02 26.05
C LEU A 220 18.46 14.92 26.48
N ALA A 221 19.23 14.36 25.54
CA ALA A 221 20.23 13.33 25.83
C ALA A 221 21.36 13.86 26.73
N LYS A 222 21.90 15.05 26.43
CA LYS A 222 22.95 15.70 27.24
C LYS A 222 22.48 15.97 28.66
N HIS A 223 21.25 16.44 28.82
CA HIS A 223 20.64 16.69 30.13
C HIS A 223 20.57 15.41 30.98
N LEU A 224 20.08 14.30 30.40
CA LEU A 224 20.00 13.02 31.10
C LEU A 224 21.38 12.40 31.39
N ALA A 225 22.37 12.67 30.54
CA ALA A 225 23.74 12.21 30.70
C ALA A 225 24.59 13.09 31.64
N GLY A 226 24.04 14.19 32.17
CA GLY A 226 24.80 15.14 33.01
C GLY A 226 25.89 15.90 32.26
N ILE A 227 25.80 16.01 30.93
CA ILE A 227 26.77 16.77 30.12
C ILE A 227 26.39 18.25 30.21
N VAL A 228 27.25 19.02 30.89
CA VAL A 228 27.19 20.47 30.98
C VAL A 228 28.27 21.02 30.03
N GLU A 229 27.84 21.66 28.94
CA GLU A 229 28.70 22.42 28.01
C GLU A 229 28.39 23.92 28.15
#